data_AF-A0A382EEC6-F1
#
_entry.id   AF-A0A382EEC6-F1
#
_cell.length_a   1.000
_cell.length_b   1.000
_cell.length_c   1.000
_cell.angle_alpha   90.00
_cell.angle_beta   90.00
_cell.angle_gamma   90.00
#
_symmetry.space_group_name_H-M   'P 1'
#
loop_
_entity.id
_entity.type
_entity.pdbx_description
1 polymer ?
#
loop_
_entity_poly.entity_id
_entity_poly.type
_entity_poly.pdbx_seq_one_letter_code
_entity_poly.pdbx_strand_id
1 'polypeptide(L)'
;MIIHYIHRFLPGILFSSLLFSLPLKDDEIKNFIDARYSGDTATVYSMISENFIYEHTPYVGLGIEAHYVDGSLLVTHVVDDSLQSSLSVGDRIHEHNGSIVNSKGLVTNGPVGEEQHLIVTKAGDSTFKELRLPLAEYQHRQNDIAFLGSILRYSDNWYNFDVMINDIIIKRNRVVVHYKWEGSKEESGNVYYFSAMEIFYIDKKTDLIDKIEGLWSE
;
A
#
# COMPACT_ATOMS: atom_id res chain seq x y z
N MET A 1 -80.07 5.54 12.04
CA MET A 1 -78.97 4.57 12.18
C MET A 1 -77.88 4.99 11.19
N ILE A 2 -76.89 5.75 11.63
CA ILE A 2 -75.78 6.24 10.80
C ILE A 2 -74.50 5.83 11.53
N ILE A 3 -73.74 4.91 10.95
CA ILE A 3 -72.45 4.44 11.48
C ILE A 3 -71.38 5.38 10.93
N HIS A 4 -70.73 6.16 11.80
CA HIS A 4 -69.54 6.93 11.43
C HIS A 4 -68.30 6.04 11.55
N TYR A 5 -67.65 5.76 10.42
CA TYR A 5 -66.31 5.17 10.38
C TYR A 5 -65.28 6.27 10.70
N ILE A 6 -64.62 6.16 11.85
CA ILE A 6 -63.45 6.98 12.17
C ILE A 6 -62.22 6.27 11.60
N HIS A 7 -61.72 6.74 10.47
CA HIS A 7 -60.38 6.36 10.01
C HIS A 7 -59.34 7.04 10.91
N ARG A 8 -58.75 6.25 11.82
CA ARG A 8 -57.54 6.64 12.56
C ARG A 8 -56.38 6.68 11.57
N PHE A 9 -56.00 7.88 11.13
CA PHE A 9 -54.75 8.13 10.45
C PHE A 9 -53.63 8.06 11.52
N LEU A 10 -52.80 7.02 11.47
CA LEU A 10 -51.55 6.95 12.24
C LEU A 10 -50.49 7.75 11.46
N PRO A 11 -49.87 8.80 12.02
CA PRO A 11 -48.68 9.38 11.41
C PRO A 11 -47.51 8.43 11.67
N GLY A 12 -47.05 7.74 10.63
CA GLY A 12 -45.80 6.98 10.67
C GLY A 12 -44.63 7.94 10.80
N ILE A 13 -43.91 7.89 11.92
CA ILE A 13 -42.67 8.61 12.12
C ILE A 13 -41.57 7.86 11.35
N LEU A 14 -41.19 8.38 10.19
CA LEU A 14 -39.98 7.94 9.49
C LEU A 14 -38.78 8.54 10.22
N PHE A 15 -38.13 7.75 11.08
CA PHE A 15 -36.78 8.05 11.55
C PHE A 15 -35.81 7.81 10.40
N SER A 16 -35.57 8.86 9.61
CA SER A 16 -34.35 8.97 8.83
C SER A 16 -33.20 9.16 9.81
N SER A 17 -32.52 8.08 10.19
CA SER A 17 -31.22 8.19 10.83
C SER A 17 -30.22 8.60 9.75
N LEU A 18 -30.02 9.91 9.60
CA LEU A 18 -28.79 10.41 8.99
C LEU A 18 -27.66 9.94 9.92
N LEU A 19 -27.02 8.83 9.54
CA LEU A 19 -25.74 8.41 10.10
C LEU A 19 -24.72 9.45 9.61
N PHE A 20 -24.56 10.52 10.37
CA PHE A 20 -23.34 11.30 10.31
C PHE A 20 -22.31 10.51 11.10
N SER A 21 -21.30 9.99 10.40
CA SER A 21 -20.11 9.50 11.06
C SER A 21 -19.51 10.62 11.92
N LEU A 22 -18.90 10.21 13.04
CA LEU A 22 -18.11 11.11 13.86
C LEU A 22 -16.69 11.13 13.27
N PRO A 23 -15.93 12.24 13.46
CA PRO A 23 -14.53 12.25 13.04
C PRO A 23 -13.79 11.07 13.69
N LEU A 24 -12.95 10.39 12.90
CA LEU A 24 -12.18 9.23 13.35
C LEU A 24 -11.48 9.56 14.68
N LYS A 25 -11.84 8.83 15.73
CA LYS A 25 -11.21 8.91 17.04
C LYS A 25 -9.91 8.14 17.03
N ASP A 26 -9.02 8.44 17.97
CA ASP A 26 -7.74 7.73 18.16
C ASP A 26 -7.91 6.20 18.18
N ASP A 27 -8.99 5.69 18.76
CA ASP A 27 -9.29 4.26 18.81
C ASP A 27 -9.67 3.67 17.45
N GLU A 28 -10.32 4.44 16.58
CA GLU A 28 -10.62 4.01 15.21
C GLU A 28 -9.33 3.99 14.37
N ILE A 29 -8.43 4.95 14.56
CA ILE A 29 -7.11 4.95 13.91
C ILE A 29 -6.26 3.75 14.36
N LYS A 30 -6.24 3.46 15.67
CA LYS A 30 -5.60 2.25 16.20
C LYS A 30 -6.20 0.98 15.60
N ASN A 31 -7.53 0.88 15.58
CA ASN A 31 -8.23 -0.26 15.03
C ASN A 31 -7.95 -0.45 13.54
N PHE A 32 -7.88 0.63 12.77
CA PHE A 32 -7.50 0.58 11.36
C PHE A 32 -6.10 -0.03 11.17
N ILE A 33 -5.12 0.42 11.96
CA ILE A 33 -3.74 -0.06 11.87
C ILE A 33 -3.65 -1.52 12.33
N ASP A 34 -4.31 -1.89 13.41
CA ASP A 34 -4.35 -3.27 13.90
C ASP A 34 -5.02 -4.21 12.88
N ALA A 35 -6.16 -3.80 12.32
CA ALA A 35 -6.86 -4.54 11.25
C ALA A 35 -5.98 -4.72 10.00
N ARG A 36 -5.22 -3.68 9.63
CA ARG A 36 -4.27 -3.72 8.51
C ARG A 36 -3.20 -4.79 8.72
N TYR A 37 -2.60 -4.88 9.90
CA TYR A 37 -1.51 -5.82 10.14
C TYR A 37 -1.97 -7.23 10.51
N SER A 38 -3.19 -7.37 11.07
CA SER A 38 -3.81 -8.68 11.35
C SER A 38 -4.43 -9.36 10.12
N GLY A 39 -4.52 -8.67 8.98
CA GLY A 39 -5.14 -9.22 7.77
C GLY A 39 -6.66 -9.07 7.72
N ASP A 40 -7.28 -8.32 8.64
CA ASP A 40 -8.72 -8.04 8.64
C ASP A 40 -9.11 -7.00 7.58
N THR A 41 -9.08 -7.46 6.34
CA THR A 41 -9.47 -6.68 5.15
C THR A 41 -10.92 -6.20 5.19
N ALA A 42 -11.82 -6.87 5.91
CA ALA A 42 -13.22 -6.44 6.01
C ALA A 42 -13.34 -5.17 6.85
N THR A 43 -12.66 -5.13 8.00
CA THR A 43 -12.56 -3.94 8.84
C THR A 43 -11.86 -2.81 8.09
N VAL A 44 -10.70 -3.08 7.47
CA VAL A 44 -9.98 -2.07 6.67
C VAL A 44 -10.87 -1.50 5.55
N TYR A 45 -11.53 -2.36 4.79
CA TYR A 45 -12.40 -1.95 3.68
C TYR A 45 -13.56 -1.06 4.16
N SER A 46 -14.10 -1.33 5.35
CA SER A 46 -15.18 -0.51 5.93
C SER A 46 -14.74 0.91 6.32
N MET A 47 -13.44 1.17 6.40
CA MET A 47 -12.86 2.44 6.87
C MET A 47 -12.21 3.26 5.75
N ILE A 48 -12.06 2.69 4.55
CA ILE A 48 -11.51 3.38 3.37
C ILE A 48 -12.62 3.71 2.37
N SER A 49 -12.39 4.73 1.55
CA SER A 49 -13.31 5.09 0.47
C SER A 49 -13.17 4.16 -0.75
N GLU A 50 -14.19 4.10 -1.60
CA GLU A 50 -14.14 3.36 -2.88
C GLU A 50 -13.03 3.86 -3.83
N ASN A 51 -12.61 5.13 -3.71
CA ASN A 51 -11.53 5.72 -4.51
C ASN A 51 -10.23 5.83 -3.71
N PHE A 52 -10.05 4.98 -2.70
CA PHE A 52 -8.89 5.01 -1.82
C PHE A 52 -7.58 4.86 -2.57
N ILE A 53 -6.58 5.64 -2.17
CA ILE A 53 -5.20 5.51 -2.65
C ILE A 53 -4.22 5.41 -1.47
N TYR A 54 -3.32 4.44 -1.52
CA TYR A 54 -2.14 4.40 -0.67
C TYR A 54 -0.89 4.77 -1.47
N GLU A 55 -0.23 5.87 -1.08
CA GLU A 55 1.02 6.35 -1.64
C GLU A 55 2.17 5.94 -0.71
N HIS A 56 3.01 5.01 -1.18
CA HIS A 56 4.16 4.51 -0.40
C HIS A 56 5.27 5.57 -0.26
N THR A 57 6.26 5.28 0.58
CA THR A 57 7.48 6.07 0.69
C THR A 57 8.15 6.21 -0.69
N PRO A 58 8.42 7.42 -1.19
CA PRO A 58 9.17 7.61 -2.42
C PRO A 58 10.59 7.03 -2.30
N TYR A 59 11.12 6.53 -3.41
CA TYR A 59 12.48 5.98 -3.46
C TYR A 59 13.17 6.35 -4.78
N VAL A 60 14.49 6.37 -4.75
CA VAL A 60 15.31 6.54 -5.96
C VAL A 60 15.70 5.15 -6.47
N GLY A 61 15.38 4.86 -7.72
CA GLY A 61 15.62 3.53 -8.29
C GLY A 61 15.40 3.50 -9.79
N LEU A 62 15.11 2.30 -10.31
CA LEU A 62 14.78 2.07 -11.73
C LEU A 62 13.28 1.97 -12.01
N GLY A 63 12.43 2.16 -11.00
CA GLY A 63 10.97 2.14 -11.16
C GLY A 63 10.41 0.79 -11.59
N ILE A 64 11.03 -0.32 -11.18
CA ILE A 64 10.59 -1.68 -11.47
C ILE A 64 10.61 -2.54 -10.21
N GLU A 65 9.77 -3.57 -10.18
CA GLU A 65 9.89 -4.71 -9.27
C GLU A 65 10.36 -5.93 -10.06
N ALA A 66 11.29 -6.69 -9.48
CA ALA A 66 11.79 -7.89 -10.10
C ALA A 66 12.12 -8.98 -9.07
N HIS A 67 11.90 -10.23 -9.44
CA HIS A 67 12.18 -11.39 -8.61
C HIS A 67 13.22 -12.29 -9.26
N TYR A 68 14.13 -12.82 -8.44
CA TYR A 68 15.17 -13.71 -8.92
C TYR A 68 14.59 -15.09 -9.22
N VAL A 69 14.71 -15.52 -10.48
CA VAL A 69 14.24 -16.82 -10.96
C VAL A 69 15.15 -17.31 -12.09
N ASP A 70 15.58 -18.57 -11.98
CA ASP A 70 16.44 -19.26 -12.95
C ASP A 70 17.70 -18.48 -13.40
N GLY A 71 18.41 -17.85 -12.47
CA GLY A 71 19.67 -17.16 -12.79
C GLY A 71 19.53 -15.72 -13.26
N SER A 72 18.31 -15.16 -13.27
CA SER A 72 18.03 -13.79 -13.73
C SER A 72 16.98 -13.12 -12.86
N LEU A 73 16.87 -11.79 -12.93
CA LEU A 73 15.78 -11.05 -12.31
C LEU A 73 14.64 -10.87 -13.33
N LEU A 74 13.50 -11.51 -13.09
CA LEU A 74 12.29 -11.35 -13.88
C LEU A 74 11.56 -10.10 -13.44
N VAL A 75 11.35 -9.15 -14.36
CA VAL A 75 10.55 -7.95 -14.13
C VAL A 75 9.08 -8.35 -13.98
N THR A 76 8.50 -8.06 -12.83
CA THR A 76 7.11 -8.40 -12.48
C THR A 76 6.20 -7.19 -12.43
N HIS A 77 6.77 -6.00 -12.21
CA HIS A 77 6.02 -4.75 -12.20
C HIS A 77 6.88 -3.60 -12.70
N VAL A 78 6.23 -2.60 -13.31
CA VAL A 78 6.83 -1.33 -13.72
C VAL A 78 5.99 -0.23 -13.09
N VAL A 79 6.62 0.61 -12.28
CA VAL A 79 5.94 1.62 -11.45
C VAL A 79 5.45 2.81 -12.27
N ASP A 80 6.15 3.15 -13.34
CA ASP A 80 5.78 4.23 -14.26
C ASP A 80 5.67 3.69 -15.69
N ASP A 81 4.50 3.88 -16.31
CA ASP A 81 4.23 3.48 -17.69
C ASP A 81 5.20 4.11 -18.71
N SER A 82 5.78 5.28 -18.38
CA SER A 82 6.79 5.92 -19.21
C SER A 82 8.06 5.07 -19.39
N LEU A 83 8.36 4.19 -18.43
CA LEU A 83 9.48 3.24 -18.50
C LEU A 83 9.19 2.01 -19.36
N GLN A 84 7.92 1.74 -19.69
CA GLN A 84 7.54 0.57 -20.50
C GLN A 84 8.18 0.58 -21.90
N SER A 85 8.64 1.75 -22.38
CA SER A 85 9.43 1.84 -23.62
C SER A 85 10.77 1.13 -23.55
N SER A 86 11.31 0.91 -22.34
CA SER A 86 12.66 0.38 -22.14
C SER A 86 12.70 -0.93 -21.35
N LEU A 87 11.81 -1.12 -20.37
CA LEU A 87 11.65 -2.35 -19.59
C LEU A 87 10.17 -2.68 -19.45
N SER A 88 9.79 -3.94 -19.63
CA SER A 88 8.41 -4.39 -19.53
C SER A 88 8.29 -5.62 -18.62
N VAL A 89 7.09 -5.85 -18.08
CA VAL A 89 6.79 -7.09 -17.35
C VAL A 89 7.11 -8.30 -18.25
N GLY A 90 7.84 -9.26 -17.70
CA GLY A 90 8.33 -10.44 -18.43
C GLY A 90 9.77 -10.32 -18.96
N ASP A 91 10.35 -9.12 -18.98
CA ASP A 91 11.77 -8.95 -19.30
C ASP A 91 12.64 -9.60 -18.20
N ARG A 92 13.82 -10.07 -18.59
CA ARG A 92 14.81 -10.65 -17.65
C ARG A 92 16.07 -9.82 -17.65
N ILE A 93 16.55 -9.47 -16.46
CA ILE A 93 17.81 -8.76 -16.24
C ILE A 93 18.85 -9.79 -15.80
N HIS A 94 20.00 -9.79 -16.47
CA HIS A 94 21.08 -10.75 -16.27
C HIS A 94 22.30 -10.11 -15.61
N GLU A 95 22.58 -8.86 -15.95
CA GLU A 95 23.66 -8.08 -15.35
C GLU A 95 23.19 -6.68 -14.99
N HIS A 96 23.74 -6.15 -13.90
CA HIS A 96 23.56 -4.77 -13.43
C HIS A 96 24.92 -4.19 -13.07
N ASN A 97 25.28 -3.07 -13.69
CA ASN A 97 26.54 -2.36 -13.53
C ASN A 97 27.78 -3.27 -13.67
N GLY A 98 27.74 -4.18 -14.66
CA GLY A 98 28.82 -5.12 -14.97
C GLY A 98 28.94 -6.31 -14.02
N SER A 99 27.98 -6.50 -13.11
CA SER A 99 27.91 -7.66 -12.22
C SER A 99 26.68 -8.51 -12.55
N ILE A 100 26.85 -9.84 -12.55
CA ILE A 100 25.73 -10.78 -12.71
C ILE A 100 24.78 -10.62 -11.52
N VAL A 101 23.48 -10.54 -11.81
CA VAL A 101 22.44 -10.40 -10.78
C VAL A 101 22.36 -11.66 -9.91
N ASN A 102 21.82 -11.51 -8.70
CA ASN A 102 21.64 -12.63 -7.78
C ASN A 102 20.34 -12.47 -6.97
N SER A 103 20.11 -13.38 -6.03
CA SER A 103 18.90 -13.40 -5.20
C SER A 103 18.72 -12.20 -4.27
N LYS A 104 19.71 -11.32 -4.14
CA LYS A 104 19.58 -10.05 -3.41
C LYS A 104 18.82 -8.98 -4.19
N GLY A 105 18.47 -9.21 -5.45
CA GLY A 105 17.76 -8.24 -6.28
C GLY A 105 18.68 -7.18 -6.90
N LEU A 106 18.07 -6.13 -7.44
CA LEU A 106 18.77 -4.94 -7.94
C LEU A 106 19.10 -4.03 -6.76
N VAL A 107 20.38 -3.74 -6.57
CA VAL A 107 20.84 -2.76 -5.57
C VAL A 107 21.30 -1.52 -6.31
N THR A 108 20.40 -0.55 -6.45
CA THR A 108 20.69 0.74 -7.09
C THR A 108 21.15 1.75 -6.04
N ASN A 109 22.42 2.14 -6.11
CA ASN A 109 22.99 3.23 -5.31
C ASN A 109 23.35 4.38 -6.26
N GLY A 110 23.05 5.62 -5.87
CA GLY A 110 23.43 6.80 -6.64
C GLY A 110 22.39 7.93 -6.57
N PRO A 111 22.75 9.17 -6.94
CA PRO A 111 21.81 10.26 -7.11
C PRO A 111 20.85 10.03 -8.29
N VAL A 112 19.72 10.74 -8.26
CA VAL A 112 18.82 10.90 -9.40
C VAL A 112 19.61 11.37 -10.63
N GLY A 113 19.37 10.72 -11.77
CA GLY A 113 20.05 10.95 -13.04
C GLY A 113 21.28 10.07 -13.27
N GLU A 114 21.78 9.34 -12.27
CA GLU A 114 22.91 8.41 -12.47
C GLU A 114 22.51 7.25 -13.38
N GLU A 115 23.22 7.06 -14.48
CA GLU A 115 22.95 5.98 -15.43
C GLU A 115 23.32 4.62 -14.84
N GLN A 116 22.35 3.72 -14.85
CA GLN A 116 22.53 2.30 -14.54
C GLN A 116 22.64 1.51 -15.84
N HIS A 117 23.60 0.60 -15.89
CA HIS A 117 23.85 -0.25 -17.05
C HIS A 117 23.26 -1.64 -16.80
N LEU A 118 22.40 -2.10 -17.71
CA LEU A 118 21.74 -3.40 -17.63
C LEU A 118 21.99 -4.23 -18.87
N ILE A 119 22.18 -5.55 -18.67
CA ILE A 119 22.09 -6.54 -19.74
C ILE A 119 20.79 -7.32 -19.56
N VAL A 120 19.91 -7.27 -20.58
CA VAL A 120 18.55 -7.81 -20.47
C VAL A 120 18.18 -8.70 -21.67
N THR A 121 17.19 -9.55 -21.50
CA THR A 121 16.46 -10.21 -22.60
C THR A 121 15.00 -9.83 -22.53
N LYS A 122 14.39 -9.54 -23.68
CA LYS A 122 12.97 -9.18 -23.74
C LYS A 122 12.08 -10.41 -23.55
N ALA A 123 10.86 -10.20 -23.05
CA ALA A 123 9.88 -11.28 -22.96
C ALA A 123 9.71 -11.99 -24.33
N GLY A 124 9.93 -13.31 -24.37
CA GLY A 124 9.86 -14.10 -25.61
C GLY A 124 11.07 -13.97 -26.55
N ASP A 125 12.13 -13.26 -26.16
CA ASP A 125 13.38 -13.09 -26.90
C ASP A 125 14.54 -13.70 -26.10
N SER A 126 15.52 -14.30 -26.79
CA SER A 126 16.74 -14.85 -26.19
C SER A 126 17.97 -13.97 -26.42
N THR A 127 17.81 -12.86 -27.16
CA THR A 127 18.89 -11.95 -27.51
C THR A 127 19.17 -10.99 -26.36
N PHE A 128 20.43 -10.94 -25.92
CA PHE A 128 20.88 -9.95 -24.95
C PHE A 128 20.88 -8.56 -25.55
N LYS A 129 20.40 -7.59 -24.78
CA LYS A 129 20.35 -6.17 -25.11
C LYS A 129 20.97 -5.37 -23.98
N GLU A 130 21.81 -4.41 -24.34
CA GLU A 130 22.33 -3.41 -23.42
C GLU A 130 21.30 -2.28 -23.27
N LEU A 131 21.00 -1.92 -22.01
CA LEU A 131 20.18 -0.77 -21.66
C LEU A 131 20.96 0.15 -20.72
N ARG A 132 20.74 1.45 -20.88
CA ARG A 132 21.20 2.50 -19.97
C ARG A 132 20.01 3.28 -19.50
N LEU A 133 19.77 3.24 -18.19
CA LEU A 133 18.59 3.85 -17.59
C LEU A 133 19.02 4.75 -16.44
N PRO A 134 18.63 6.05 -16.43
CA PRO A 134 18.92 6.91 -15.30
C PRO A 134 18.11 6.49 -14.08
N LEU A 135 18.68 6.65 -12.89
CA LEU A 135 17.91 6.61 -11.66
C LEU A 135 16.91 7.78 -11.63
N ALA A 136 15.69 7.52 -11.19
CA ALA A 136 14.71 8.57 -10.95
C ALA A 136 13.95 8.30 -9.64
N GLU A 137 13.24 9.33 -9.19
CA GLU A 137 12.37 9.23 -8.03
C GLU A 137 11.04 8.59 -8.45
N TYR A 138 10.66 7.51 -7.77
CA TYR A 138 9.43 6.78 -7.99
C TYR A 138 8.62 6.69 -6.69
N GLN A 139 7.31 6.53 -6.85
CA GLN A 139 6.40 6.31 -5.73
C GLN A 139 5.39 5.24 -6.11
N HIS A 140 5.44 4.10 -5.43
CA HIS A 140 4.44 3.05 -5.62
C HIS A 140 3.08 3.50 -5.08
N ARG A 141 2.02 3.21 -5.84
CA ARG A 141 0.64 3.59 -5.52
C ARG A 141 -0.26 2.38 -5.60
N GLN A 142 -1.13 2.25 -4.61
CA GLN A 142 -2.12 1.18 -4.55
C GLN A 142 -3.52 1.78 -4.49
N ASN A 143 -4.43 1.26 -5.29
CA ASN A 143 -5.86 1.46 -5.05
C ASN A 143 -6.34 0.53 -3.92
N ASP A 144 -7.60 0.67 -3.53
CA ASP A 144 -8.30 -0.18 -2.58
C ASP A 144 -8.04 -1.69 -2.79
N ILE A 145 -8.24 -2.21 -4.00
CA ILE A 145 -8.08 -3.65 -4.31
C ILE A 145 -6.63 -4.09 -4.11
N ALA A 146 -5.67 -3.35 -4.67
CA ALA A 146 -4.25 -3.68 -4.53
C ALA A 146 -3.77 -3.57 -3.08
N PHE A 147 -4.29 -2.57 -2.35
CA PHE A 147 -3.99 -2.34 -0.93
C PHE A 147 -4.49 -3.49 -0.06
N LEU A 148 -5.77 -3.90 -0.19
CA LEU A 148 -6.32 -5.05 0.52
C LEU A 148 -5.58 -6.36 0.17
N GLY A 149 -5.23 -6.53 -1.10
CA GLY A 149 -4.42 -7.68 -1.54
C GLY A 149 -3.03 -7.68 -0.89
N SER A 150 -2.43 -6.50 -0.68
CA SER A 150 -1.13 -6.38 0.01
C SER A 150 -1.24 -6.70 1.50
N ILE A 151 -2.34 -6.34 2.15
CA ILE A 151 -2.62 -6.66 3.56
C ILE A 151 -2.64 -8.17 3.78
N LEU A 152 -3.37 -8.91 2.95
CA LEU A 152 -3.43 -10.38 3.05
C LEU A 152 -2.05 -11.02 2.84
N ARG A 153 -1.33 -10.59 1.79
CA ARG A 153 0.03 -11.10 1.55
C ARG A 153 0.96 -10.79 2.71
N TYR A 154 0.82 -9.62 3.33
CA TYR A 154 1.62 -9.25 4.49
C TYR A 154 1.29 -10.15 5.69
N SER A 155 0.02 -10.26 6.07
CA SER A 155 -0.39 -11.07 7.23
C SER A 155 0.01 -12.53 7.11
N ASP A 156 -0.03 -13.11 5.91
CA ASP A 156 0.37 -14.51 5.67
C ASP A 156 1.86 -14.78 5.95
N ASN A 157 2.70 -13.75 5.99
CA ASN A 157 4.14 -13.88 6.20
C ASN A 157 4.59 -13.78 7.67
N TRP A 158 3.69 -13.43 8.59
CA TRP A 158 4.05 -13.16 9.99
C TRP A 158 3.33 -14.12 10.94
N TYR A 159 4.11 -14.76 11.81
CA TYR A 159 3.57 -15.60 12.88
C TYR A 159 2.92 -14.75 13.98
N ASN A 160 3.59 -13.65 14.35
CA ASN A 160 3.06 -12.66 15.29
C ASN A 160 3.54 -11.26 14.92
N PHE A 161 2.82 -10.26 15.41
CA PHE A 161 3.20 -8.87 15.34
C PHE A 161 2.67 -8.11 16.55
N ASP A 162 3.25 -6.94 16.80
CA ASP A 162 2.72 -5.92 17.69
C ASP A 162 2.88 -4.54 17.06
N VAL A 163 1.96 -3.63 17.38
CA VAL A 163 2.00 -2.24 16.92
C VAL A 163 1.90 -1.30 18.09
N MET A 164 2.96 -0.53 18.31
CA MET A 164 2.99 0.53 19.30
C MET A 164 2.74 1.88 18.62
N ILE A 165 1.56 2.45 18.86
CA ILE A 165 1.25 3.81 18.45
C ILE A 165 1.99 4.80 19.37
N ASN A 166 2.86 5.62 18.79
CA ASN A 166 3.63 6.64 19.51
C ASN A 166 2.86 7.96 19.60
N ASP A 167 2.23 8.39 18.49
CA ASP A 167 1.51 9.66 18.43
C ASP A 167 0.38 9.60 17.39
N ILE A 168 -0.71 10.32 17.67
CA ILE A 168 -1.83 10.57 16.76
C ILE A 168 -2.14 12.07 16.83
N ILE A 169 -1.94 12.76 15.71
CA ILE A 169 -2.21 14.19 15.59
C ILE A 169 -3.35 14.39 14.60
N ILE A 170 -4.52 14.80 15.12
CA ILE A 170 -5.70 15.07 14.29
C ILE A 170 -5.80 16.57 14.02
N LYS A 171 -5.82 16.95 12.74
CA LYS A 171 -6.02 18.35 12.32
C LYS A 171 -6.94 18.43 11.10
N ARG A 172 -8.15 18.95 11.32
CA ARG A 172 -9.21 19.07 10.30
C ARG A 172 -9.56 17.69 9.73
N ASN A 173 -9.21 17.44 8.48
CA ASN A 173 -9.49 16.21 7.75
C ASN A 173 -8.20 15.42 7.48
N ARG A 174 -7.23 15.57 8.37
CA ARG A 174 -5.95 14.86 8.31
C ARG A 174 -5.65 14.28 9.67
N VAL A 175 -5.18 13.04 9.66
CA VAL A 175 -4.62 12.37 10.82
C VAL A 175 -3.16 12.05 10.49
N VAL A 176 -2.25 12.48 11.34
CA VAL A 176 -0.85 12.02 11.28
C VAL A 176 -0.69 10.98 12.36
N VAL A 177 -0.27 9.77 11.99
CA VAL A 177 -0.01 8.69 12.93
C VAL A 177 1.45 8.30 12.85
N HIS A 178 2.08 8.16 14.00
CA HIS A 178 3.45 7.66 14.14
C HIS A 178 3.41 6.40 14.99
N TYR A 179 3.94 5.30 14.47
CA TYR A 179 3.95 4.02 15.16
C TYR A 179 5.23 3.23 14.89
N LYS A 180 5.48 2.27 15.78
CA LYS A 180 6.45 1.21 15.57
C LYS A 180 5.72 -0.10 15.39
N TRP A 181 6.25 -0.90 14.49
CA TRP A 181 5.80 -2.25 14.25
C TRP A 181 6.94 -3.19 14.60
N GLU A 182 6.63 -4.31 15.24
CA GLU A 182 7.55 -5.43 15.43
C GLU A 182 6.85 -6.76 15.15
N GLY A 183 7.59 -7.78 14.72
CA GLY A 183 7.03 -9.10 14.49
C GLY A 183 8.06 -10.16 14.15
N SER A 184 7.63 -11.42 14.21
CA SER A 184 8.43 -12.60 13.85
C SER A 184 7.73 -13.44 12.80
N LYS A 185 8.52 -14.06 11.91
CA LYS A 185 8.01 -14.98 10.89
C LYS A 185 7.73 -16.38 11.42
N GLU A 186 8.30 -16.72 12.58
CA GLU A 186 8.18 -18.03 13.22
C GLU A 186 8.17 -17.90 14.75
N GLU A 187 7.67 -18.92 15.44
CA GLU A 187 7.62 -18.96 16.90
C GLU A 187 9.05 -18.90 17.48
N SER A 188 9.30 -17.94 18.36
CA SER A 188 10.65 -17.67 18.94
C SER A 188 11.74 -17.35 17.91
N GLY A 189 11.37 -16.88 16.72
CA GLY A 189 12.29 -16.48 15.65
C GLY A 189 12.94 -15.10 15.84
N ASN A 190 13.65 -14.66 14.80
CA ASN A 190 14.20 -13.30 14.75
C ASN A 190 13.07 -12.27 14.73
N VAL A 191 13.21 -11.23 15.54
CA VAL A 191 12.28 -10.09 15.57
C VAL A 191 12.72 -9.03 14.57
N TYR A 192 11.80 -8.64 13.71
CA TYR A 192 11.97 -7.55 12.73
C TYR A 192 11.22 -6.32 13.24
N TYR A 193 11.69 -5.14 12.88
CA TYR A 193 11.10 -3.88 13.32
C TYR A 193 11.14 -2.84 12.19
N PHE A 194 10.13 -1.98 12.16
CA PHE A 194 10.19 -0.71 11.42
C PHE A 194 9.42 0.38 12.16
N SER A 195 9.71 1.63 11.81
CA SER A 195 8.91 2.78 12.22
C SER A 195 8.19 3.34 11.00
N ALA A 196 6.95 3.78 11.20
CA ALA A 196 6.15 4.40 10.15
C ALA A 196 5.54 5.70 10.66
N MET A 197 5.54 6.70 9.77
CA MET A 197 4.73 7.91 9.90
C MET A 197 3.81 7.97 8.70
N GLU A 198 2.52 8.07 8.94
CA GLU A 198 1.52 8.07 7.88
C GLU A 198 0.57 9.26 8.04
N ILE A 199 0.18 9.84 6.91
CA ILE A 199 -0.82 10.92 6.86
C ILE A 199 -2.07 10.35 6.22
N PHE A 200 -3.13 10.22 7.01
CA PHE A 200 -4.44 9.82 6.54
C PHE A 200 -5.24 11.06 6.16
N TYR A 201 -5.76 11.08 4.96
CA TYR A 201 -6.68 12.09 4.47
C TYR A 201 -8.10 11.52 4.61
N ILE A 202 -8.97 12.31 5.21
CA ILE A 202 -10.33 11.90 5.56
C ILE A 202 -11.32 12.68 4.69
N ASP A 203 -12.25 11.98 4.04
CA ASP A 203 -13.36 12.62 3.35
C ASP A 203 -14.35 13.16 4.39
N LYS A 204 -14.62 14.47 4.37
CA LYS A 204 -15.47 15.13 5.38
C LYS A 204 -16.95 14.78 5.32
N LYS A 205 -17.41 14.13 4.25
CA LYS A 205 -18.81 13.76 4.07
C LYS A 205 -19.08 12.34 4.53
N THR A 206 -18.11 11.45 4.34
CA THR A 206 -18.23 10.02 4.68
C THR A 206 -17.45 9.64 5.92
N ASP A 207 -16.49 10.47 6.36
CA ASP A 207 -15.45 10.18 7.36
C ASP A 207 -14.59 8.95 7.05
N LEU A 208 -14.61 8.49 5.80
CA LEU A 208 -13.74 7.42 5.31
C LEU A 208 -12.37 7.98 4.96
N ILE A 209 -11.36 7.12 5.05
CA ILE A 209 -10.00 7.43 4.60
C ILE A 209 -10.00 7.42 3.06
N ASP A 210 -9.70 8.56 2.44
CA ASP A 210 -9.61 8.68 0.98
C ASP A 210 -8.18 8.45 0.48
N LYS A 211 -7.18 8.75 1.31
CA LYS A 211 -5.78 8.60 0.97
C LYS A 211 -4.91 8.36 2.20
N ILE A 212 -3.88 7.55 2.03
CA ILE A 212 -2.77 7.44 2.99
C ILE A 212 -1.47 7.77 2.26
N GLU A 213 -0.66 8.66 2.85
CA GLU A 213 0.73 8.88 2.45
C GLU A 213 1.63 8.26 3.53
N GLY A 214 2.46 7.28 3.16
CA GLY A 214 3.36 6.57 4.07
C GLY A 214 4.82 7.01 3.99
N LEU A 215 5.49 7.06 5.14
CA LEU A 215 6.94 7.20 5.28
C LEU A 215 7.45 6.15 6.26
N TRP A 216 8.18 5.17 5.75
CA TRP A 216 8.57 3.96 6.48
C TRP A 216 10.09 3.86 6.56
N SER A 217 10.60 3.25 7.62
CA SER A 217 12.04 3.03 7.83
C SER A 217 12.52 1.63 7.40
N GLU A 218 11.72 0.92 6.59
CA GLU A 218 11.93 -0.50 6.25
C GLU A 218 13.23 -0.75 5.46
#